data_AF-A0A6P0IN97-F1
#
_entry.id   AF-A0A6P0IN97-F1
#
_cell.length_a   1.000
_cell.length_b   1.000
_cell.length_c   1.000
_cell.angle_alpha   90.00
_cell.angle_beta   90.00
_cell.angle_gamma   90.00
#
_symmetry.space_group_name_H-M   'P 1'
#
loop_
_entity.id
_entity.type
_entity.pdbx_description
1 polymer ?
#
loop_
_entity_poly.entity_id
_entity_poly.type
_entity_poly.pdbx_seq_one_letter_code
_entity_poly.pdbx_strand_id
1 'polypeptide(L)'
;MSKCSQPKAESSDVSYDVSSVPLKTDPLRTISKTDPHQCSLITNLANCLPKSELRTLDSPLISFYSYGTRPMYNPLVNVLLVDDDEDDYILTRDLLLENQKARFSLTWVATYGKGLEMIGQNHHDVYLLDYRLGEHNGLELLREAIARGCTAPIILLTAQGDHEVDMEAMKAGAADYLDKSQLRAPLLERSIRYALERQQAQQKIREQAALLDVATDAILVRDLDNTISFWNKGAESLYGWHAAEVIGKKEHLLLYEQAPAELAEADQSVAKTGEWYGELNQVTKDGKEIIVESRWTLVENSQGQPKSILIVNTNITEKKQLETQFLHAQRMESIGTLAGGIAHDLNNLLAPILMSAQLLQLKISDQRHL
;
A
#
# COMPACT_ATOMS: atom_id res chain seq x y z
N MET A 1 53.54 -18.37 55.76
CA MET A 1 53.96 -16.96 55.62
C MET A 1 52.82 -16.23 54.92
N SER A 2 51.87 -15.68 55.68
CA SER A 2 51.74 -14.24 56.05
C SER A 2 50.66 -13.59 55.16
N LYS A 3 49.42 -13.47 55.68
CA LYS A 3 48.78 -12.24 56.22
C LYS A 3 48.48 -11.19 55.12
N CYS A 4 47.21 -10.97 54.74
CA CYS A 4 46.20 -10.13 55.42
C CYS A 4 46.42 -8.62 55.19
N SER A 5 45.42 -7.91 54.64
CA SER A 5 44.84 -6.63 55.16
C SER A 5 44.20 -5.76 54.06
N GLN A 6 42.88 -5.59 54.14
CA GLN A 6 42.18 -4.31 53.91
C GLN A 6 41.95 -3.64 55.29
N PRO A 7 41.34 -2.44 55.44
CA PRO A 7 41.21 -1.25 54.58
C PRO A 7 41.57 0.05 55.37
N LYS A 8 41.44 1.24 54.78
CA LYS A 8 41.05 2.45 55.53
C LYS A 8 40.43 3.51 54.62
N ALA A 9 39.26 3.97 55.05
CA ALA A 9 38.50 5.09 54.51
C ALA A 9 39.08 6.41 55.02
N GLU A 10 38.99 7.45 54.21
CA GLU A 10 39.01 8.84 54.66
C GLU A 10 37.86 9.60 53.99
N SER A 11 37.12 10.28 54.84
CA SER A 11 35.92 11.07 54.63
C SER A 11 36.26 12.55 54.44
N SER A 12 35.58 13.22 53.53
CA SER A 12 35.16 14.63 53.64
C SER A 12 34.03 14.84 52.63
N ASP A 13 32.77 14.86 53.08
CA ASP A 13 32.01 16.04 53.55
C ASP A 13 32.00 17.19 52.53
N VAL A 14 30.88 17.39 51.81
CA VAL A 14 29.85 18.41 52.13
C VAL A 14 28.84 18.58 50.96
N SER A 15 27.57 18.31 51.30
CA SER A 15 26.26 18.86 50.84
C SER A 15 25.75 18.85 49.38
N TYR A 16 24.64 18.11 49.19
CA TYR A 16 23.33 18.41 48.54
C TYR A 16 23.20 19.68 47.64
N ASP A 17 22.46 19.73 46.53
CA ASP A 17 21.10 19.20 46.29
C ASP A 17 20.73 19.16 44.78
N VAL A 18 19.69 18.35 44.53
CA VAL A 18 18.88 17.95 43.37
C VAL A 18 18.71 18.90 42.17
N SER A 19 18.88 18.35 40.95
CA SER A 19 17.86 18.27 39.86
C SER A 19 18.46 18.30 38.43
N SER A 20 17.83 17.54 37.52
CA SER A 20 17.87 17.62 36.05
C SER A 20 19.02 16.96 35.24
N VAL A 21 18.82 15.65 35.00
CA VAL A 21 19.00 14.89 33.74
C VAL A 21 19.70 15.57 32.54
N PRO A 22 20.75 14.94 31.98
CA PRO A 22 21.09 15.03 30.57
C PRO A 22 20.88 13.67 29.89
N LEU A 23 19.87 13.55 29.02
CA LEU A 23 19.73 12.41 28.12
C LEU A 23 20.64 12.63 26.90
N LYS A 24 21.73 11.86 26.90
CA LYS A 24 22.65 11.65 25.79
C LYS A 24 22.01 10.78 24.70
N THR A 25 22.06 11.29 23.47
CA THR A 25 22.45 10.62 22.22
C THR A 25 21.82 9.26 21.87
N ASP A 26 20.98 9.31 20.84
CA ASP A 26 20.61 8.20 19.94
C ASP A 26 21.84 7.48 19.33
N PRO A 27 21.81 6.14 19.27
CA PRO A 27 22.52 5.41 18.23
C PRO A 27 21.61 4.36 17.59
N LEU A 28 20.70 4.78 16.70
CA LEU A 28 20.11 3.88 15.70
C LEU A 28 20.99 3.86 14.46
N ARG A 29 22.08 3.08 14.53
CA ARG A 29 22.77 2.57 13.35
C ARG A 29 22.99 1.07 13.51
N THR A 30 22.64 0.36 12.45
CA THR A 30 23.05 -1.01 12.11
C THR A 30 22.27 -2.14 12.80
N ILE A 31 21.22 -2.63 12.13
CA ILE A 31 20.83 -4.06 12.25
C ILE A 31 20.72 -4.61 10.84
N SER A 32 21.75 -5.35 10.44
CA SER A 32 21.73 -6.28 9.32
C SER A 32 22.11 -7.66 9.87
N LYS A 33 21.33 -8.67 9.47
CA LYS A 33 21.61 -10.13 9.57
C LYS A 33 21.40 -10.82 10.93
N THR A 34 20.28 -11.55 11.01
CA THR A 34 20.09 -12.93 11.54
C THR A 34 20.71 -13.31 12.89
N ASP A 35 19.87 -13.42 13.95
CA ASP A 35 20.01 -14.42 15.03
C ASP A 35 18.66 -14.66 15.78
N PRO A 36 18.13 -15.90 15.98
CA PRO A 36 16.78 -16.15 16.51
C PRO A 36 16.61 -16.16 18.04
N HIS A 37 17.52 -15.60 18.85
CA HIS A 37 17.49 -15.79 20.32
C HIS A 37 17.34 -14.53 21.20
N GLN A 38 16.85 -13.40 20.67
CA GLN A 38 16.52 -12.22 21.50
C GLN A 38 15.07 -11.73 21.34
N CYS A 39 14.10 -12.59 21.65
CA CYS A 39 12.70 -12.18 21.86
C CYS A 39 12.23 -12.64 23.26
N SER A 40 12.70 -11.96 24.32
CA SER A 40 12.27 -12.26 25.70
C SER A 40 12.09 -11.02 26.60
N LEU A 41 11.89 -9.83 26.02
CA LEU A 41 11.76 -8.57 26.80
C LEU A 41 10.40 -7.86 26.70
N ILE A 42 9.38 -8.47 26.07
CA ILE A 42 7.99 -7.96 26.11
C ILE A 42 7.06 -8.87 26.95
N THR A 43 7.56 -9.99 27.47
CA THR A 43 6.75 -10.98 28.20
C THR A 43 6.51 -10.65 29.69
N ASN A 44 7.17 -9.62 30.26
CA ASN A 44 7.17 -9.39 31.72
C ASN A 44 6.36 -8.18 32.23
N LEU A 45 5.55 -7.51 31.41
CA LEU A 45 4.70 -6.40 31.87
C LEU A 45 3.21 -6.74 32.07
N ALA A 46 2.73 -7.91 31.62
CA ALA A 46 1.32 -8.29 31.74
C ALA A 46 0.97 -9.07 33.02
N ASN A 47 1.95 -9.48 33.83
CA ASN A 47 1.72 -10.29 35.04
C ASN A 47 1.62 -9.50 36.36
N CYS A 48 1.56 -8.16 36.32
CA CYS A 48 1.51 -7.31 37.51
C CYS A 48 0.16 -6.60 37.75
N LEU A 49 -0.91 -6.92 37.03
CA LEU A 49 -2.23 -6.30 37.24
C LEU A 49 -3.22 -7.24 37.96
N PRO A 50 -3.89 -6.78 39.03
CA PRO A 50 -4.91 -7.58 39.73
C PRO A 50 -6.16 -7.82 38.85
N LYS A 51 -6.72 -9.03 38.93
CA LYS A 51 -7.84 -9.54 38.09
C LYS A 51 -9.17 -8.78 38.18
N SER A 52 -9.28 -7.74 39.00
CA SER A 52 -10.53 -6.96 39.20
C SER A 52 -10.72 -5.81 38.20
N GLU A 53 -9.72 -5.43 37.40
CA GLU A 53 -9.81 -4.29 36.47
C GLU A 53 -9.87 -4.68 34.98
N LEU A 54 -9.89 -5.98 34.64
CA LEU A 54 -9.96 -6.47 33.25
C LEU A 54 -11.38 -6.49 32.64
N ARG A 55 -12.38 -5.82 33.25
CA ARG A 55 -13.78 -5.84 32.78
C ARG A 55 -14.20 -4.66 31.90
N THR A 56 -13.29 -3.76 31.51
CA THR A 56 -13.65 -2.56 30.71
C THR A 56 -12.69 -2.25 29.56
N LEU A 57 -12.11 -3.28 28.93
CA LEU A 57 -11.42 -3.12 27.64
C LEU A 57 -12.06 -4.03 26.60
N ASP A 58 -13.07 -3.50 25.89
CA ASP A 58 -13.44 -3.99 24.56
C ASP A 58 -12.30 -3.63 23.61
N SER A 59 -11.38 -4.57 23.39
CA SER A 59 -10.38 -4.44 22.32
C SER A 59 -10.03 -5.81 21.74
N PRO A 60 -9.94 -5.97 20.40
CA PRO A 60 -9.92 -7.29 19.73
C PRO A 60 -8.58 -8.04 19.79
N LEU A 61 -7.64 -7.61 20.63
CA LEU A 61 -6.22 -7.99 20.51
C LEU A 61 -5.70 -9.01 21.53
N ILE A 62 -6.57 -9.62 22.34
CA ILE A 62 -6.15 -10.67 23.30
C ILE A 62 -6.87 -11.99 22.99
N SER A 63 -6.42 -12.69 21.95
CA SER A 63 -6.70 -14.13 21.77
C SER A 63 -5.66 -14.80 20.85
N PHE A 64 -4.38 -14.61 21.14
CA PHE A 64 -3.33 -15.47 20.60
C PHE A 64 -2.45 -15.94 21.75
N TYR A 65 -1.98 -17.19 21.65
CA TYR A 65 -1.26 -17.98 22.67
C TYR A 65 -2.11 -18.86 23.59
N SER A 66 -2.80 -19.83 23.00
CA SER A 66 -2.62 -21.22 23.47
C SER A 66 -2.34 -22.12 22.27
N TYR A 67 -1.32 -22.98 22.40
CA TYR A 67 -1.09 -24.06 21.47
C TYR A 67 -2.33 -24.97 21.44
N GLY A 68 -2.84 -25.27 20.24
CA GLY A 68 -3.81 -26.34 20.02
C GLY A 68 -5.29 -25.98 20.19
N THR A 69 -5.78 -24.99 19.44
CA THR A 69 -7.08 -24.98 18.71
C THR A 69 -7.23 -23.57 18.14
N ARG A 70 -7.22 -23.43 16.81
CA ARG A 70 -7.66 -22.17 16.19
C ARG A 70 -9.12 -21.95 16.60
N PRO A 71 -9.50 -20.81 17.20
CA PRO A 71 -10.91 -20.48 17.32
C PRO A 71 -11.46 -20.38 15.89
N MET A 72 -12.32 -21.32 15.50
CA MET A 72 -13.06 -21.24 14.25
C MET A 72 -13.95 -20.01 14.35
N TYR A 73 -13.52 -18.92 13.73
CA TYR A 73 -14.45 -17.91 13.27
C TYR A 73 -15.40 -18.66 12.34
N ASN A 74 -16.62 -18.93 12.81
CA ASN A 74 -17.66 -19.54 11.99
C ASN A 74 -18.64 -18.42 11.63
N PRO A 75 -18.27 -17.56 10.65
CA PRO A 75 -19.13 -16.45 10.25
C PRO A 75 -20.44 -17.03 9.72
N LEU A 76 -21.54 -16.36 10.07
CA LEU A 76 -22.85 -16.69 9.52
C LEU A 76 -22.84 -16.35 8.01
N VAL A 77 -23.03 -17.35 7.17
CA VAL A 77 -23.14 -17.19 5.72
C VAL A 77 -24.60 -16.99 5.36
N ASN A 78 -24.93 -15.85 4.76
CA ASN A 78 -26.28 -15.52 4.30
C ASN A 78 -26.47 -16.07 2.89
N VAL A 79 -27.38 -17.03 2.77
CA VAL A 79 -27.71 -17.73 1.53
C VAL A 79 -29.09 -17.26 1.08
N LEU A 80 -29.22 -16.86 -0.18
CA LEU A 80 -30.53 -16.66 -0.81
C LEU A 80 -30.80 -17.85 -1.74
N LEU A 81 -31.91 -18.55 -1.52
CA LEU A 81 -32.45 -19.55 -2.43
C LEU A 81 -33.60 -18.94 -3.25
N VAL A 82 -33.48 -19.01 -4.58
CA VAL A 82 -34.54 -18.68 -5.52
C VAL A 82 -35.04 -19.99 -6.11
N ASP A 83 -36.22 -20.43 -5.70
CA ASP A 83 -36.79 -21.73 -6.07
C ASP A 83 -38.31 -21.66 -6.01
N ASP A 84 -39.01 -22.02 -7.09
CA ASP A 84 -40.48 -21.94 -7.15
C ASP A 84 -41.17 -23.10 -6.42
N ASP A 85 -40.41 -24.11 -5.98
CA ASP A 85 -40.89 -25.25 -5.24
C ASP A 85 -40.58 -25.13 -3.72
N GLU A 86 -41.63 -25.19 -2.90
CA GLU A 86 -41.52 -25.14 -1.44
C GLU A 86 -40.87 -26.42 -0.87
N ASP A 87 -41.06 -27.57 -1.51
CA ASP A 87 -40.47 -28.83 -1.07
C ASP A 87 -38.94 -28.78 -1.23
N ASP A 88 -38.44 -28.23 -2.34
CA ASP A 88 -37.01 -28.04 -2.57
C ASP A 88 -36.39 -27.01 -1.61
N TYR A 89 -37.14 -25.99 -1.23
CA TYR A 89 -36.74 -25.09 -0.14
C TYR A 89 -36.55 -25.84 1.19
N ILE A 90 -37.52 -26.68 1.58
CA ILE A 90 -37.44 -27.45 2.83
C ILE A 90 -36.23 -28.39 2.80
N LEU A 91 -36.03 -29.12 1.69
CA LEU A 91 -34.87 -30.01 1.52
C LEU A 91 -33.54 -29.24 1.62
N THR A 92 -33.41 -28.12 0.91
CA THR A 92 -32.19 -27.31 0.93
C THR A 92 -31.91 -26.73 2.31
N ARG A 93 -32.94 -26.25 3.01
CA ARG A 93 -32.85 -25.76 4.39
C ARG A 93 -32.31 -26.84 5.32
N ASP A 94 -32.88 -28.04 5.26
CA ASP A 94 -32.50 -29.13 6.15
C ASP A 94 -31.05 -29.58 5.88
N LEU A 95 -30.63 -29.65 4.61
CA LEU A 95 -29.24 -29.94 4.24
C LEU A 95 -28.24 -28.90 4.75
N LEU A 96 -28.61 -27.61 4.78
CA LEU A 96 -27.77 -26.55 5.34
C LEU A 96 -27.72 -26.61 6.89
N LEU A 97 -28.82 -27.02 7.54
CA LEU A 97 -28.92 -27.15 8.99
C LEU A 97 -28.19 -28.39 9.54
N GLU A 98 -28.06 -29.46 8.75
CA GLU A 98 -27.28 -30.66 9.10
C GLU A 98 -25.79 -30.37 9.32
N ASN A 99 -25.32 -29.19 8.91
CA ASN A 99 -23.90 -28.85 8.95
C ASN A 99 -23.43 -28.36 10.33
N GLN A 100 -22.48 -29.08 10.94
CA GLN A 100 -21.88 -28.70 12.22
C GLN A 100 -20.70 -27.71 12.09
N LYS A 101 -20.14 -27.55 10.88
CA LYS A 101 -18.89 -26.80 10.66
C LYS A 101 -19.10 -25.37 10.21
N ALA A 102 -20.20 -25.07 9.52
CA ALA A 102 -20.53 -23.75 8.99
C ALA A 102 -21.95 -23.33 9.42
N ARG A 103 -22.14 -22.05 9.80
CA ARG A 103 -23.46 -21.51 10.13
C ARG A 103 -24.06 -20.84 8.91
N PHE A 104 -25.22 -21.32 8.46
CA PHE A 104 -25.96 -20.72 7.34
C PHE A 104 -27.23 -20.04 7.82
N SER A 105 -27.55 -18.90 7.22
CA SER A 105 -28.86 -18.26 7.29
C SER A 105 -29.48 -18.34 5.91
N LEU A 106 -30.62 -19.03 5.77
CA LEU A 106 -31.27 -19.24 4.48
C LEU A 106 -32.49 -18.32 4.34
N THR A 107 -32.46 -17.46 3.33
CA THR A 107 -33.61 -16.69 2.85
C THR A 107 -34.16 -17.36 1.60
N TRP A 108 -35.48 -17.50 1.48
CA TRP A 108 -36.11 -18.10 0.30
C TRP A 108 -37.06 -17.14 -0.42
N VAL A 109 -37.07 -17.22 -1.75
CA VAL A 109 -38.01 -16.53 -2.63
C VAL A 109 -38.47 -17.43 -3.77
N ALA A 110 -39.77 -17.41 -4.04
CA ALA A 110 -40.41 -18.31 -5.00
C ALA A 110 -40.46 -17.80 -6.46
N THR A 111 -40.00 -16.59 -6.74
CA THR A 111 -40.25 -15.94 -8.04
C THR A 111 -39.01 -15.28 -8.61
N TYR A 112 -38.89 -15.33 -9.94
CA TYR A 112 -37.82 -14.70 -10.71
C TYR A 112 -37.64 -13.22 -10.34
N GLY A 113 -38.72 -12.43 -10.41
CA GLY A 113 -38.65 -10.98 -10.19
C GLY A 113 -38.15 -10.59 -8.80
N LYS A 114 -38.64 -11.28 -7.76
CA LYS A 114 -38.20 -11.05 -6.39
C LYS A 114 -36.77 -11.54 -6.16
N GLY A 115 -36.38 -12.67 -6.77
CA GLY A 115 -35.00 -13.15 -6.78
C GLY A 115 -34.05 -12.10 -7.33
N LEU A 116 -34.36 -11.54 -8.50
CA LEU A 116 -33.54 -10.53 -9.14
C LEU A 116 -33.43 -9.23 -8.31
N GLU A 117 -34.53 -8.80 -7.70
CA GLU A 117 -34.55 -7.65 -6.79
C GLU A 117 -33.60 -7.87 -5.61
N MET A 118 -33.70 -9.02 -4.94
CA MET A 118 -32.89 -9.33 -3.77
C MET A 118 -31.41 -9.55 -4.09
N ILE A 119 -31.10 -10.12 -5.25
CA ILE A 119 -29.72 -10.20 -5.75
C ILE A 119 -29.16 -8.79 -5.99
N GLY A 120 -29.96 -7.89 -6.58
CA GLY A 120 -29.56 -6.50 -6.81
C GLY A 120 -29.25 -5.71 -5.53
N GLN A 121 -29.86 -6.08 -4.40
CA GLN A 121 -29.57 -5.48 -3.10
C GLN A 121 -28.20 -5.87 -2.53
N ASN A 122 -27.55 -6.93 -3.03
CA ASN A 122 -26.22 -7.39 -2.62
C ASN A 122 -26.05 -7.61 -1.09
N HIS A 123 -27.10 -8.09 -0.41
CA HIS A 123 -27.05 -8.38 1.04
C HIS A 123 -26.71 -9.83 1.40
N HIS A 124 -26.62 -10.73 0.42
CA HIS A 124 -26.34 -12.15 0.65
C HIS A 124 -24.94 -12.51 0.17
N ASP A 125 -24.32 -13.47 0.84
CA ASP A 125 -22.94 -13.90 0.56
C ASP A 125 -22.87 -14.87 -0.62
N VAL A 126 -23.94 -15.66 -0.84
CA VAL A 126 -24.06 -16.63 -1.94
C VAL A 126 -25.52 -16.78 -2.36
N TYR A 127 -25.73 -17.02 -3.65
CA TYR A 127 -27.05 -17.24 -4.23
C TYR A 127 -27.17 -18.66 -4.77
N LEU A 128 -28.22 -19.37 -4.37
CA LEU A 128 -28.62 -20.65 -4.93
C LEU A 128 -29.84 -20.41 -5.83
N LEU A 129 -29.74 -20.74 -7.11
CA LEU A 129 -30.83 -20.54 -8.05
C LEU A 129 -31.30 -21.89 -8.57
N ASP A 130 -32.59 -22.20 -8.46
CA ASP A 130 -33.17 -23.25 -9.28
C ASP A 130 -33.11 -22.85 -10.76
N TYR A 131 -32.80 -23.82 -11.59
CA TYR A 131 -32.92 -23.71 -13.02
C TYR A 131 -34.35 -23.53 -13.51
N ARG A 132 -35.36 -24.16 -12.88
CA ARG A 132 -36.77 -23.90 -13.22
C ARG A 132 -37.34 -22.86 -12.28
N LEU A 133 -37.91 -21.78 -12.82
CA LEU A 133 -38.51 -20.69 -12.07
C LEU A 133 -39.79 -20.22 -12.77
N GLY A 134 -40.78 -21.12 -12.88
CA GLY A 134 -42.02 -20.89 -13.62
C GLY A 134 -41.82 -20.68 -15.12
N GLU A 135 -42.20 -19.50 -15.62
CA GLU A 135 -42.08 -19.13 -17.04
C GLU A 135 -40.64 -18.77 -17.46
N HIS A 136 -39.76 -18.57 -16.49
CA HIS A 136 -38.35 -18.24 -16.69
C HIS A 136 -37.44 -19.35 -16.16
N ASN A 137 -36.15 -19.27 -16.47
CA ASN A 137 -35.14 -20.19 -15.95
C ASN A 137 -34.08 -19.45 -15.11
N GLY A 138 -33.41 -20.19 -14.21
CA GLY A 138 -32.34 -19.65 -13.36
C GLY A 138 -31.12 -19.16 -14.13
N LEU A 139 -30.93 -19.60 -15.37
CA LEU A 139 -29.83 -19.16 -16.24
C LEU A 139 -30.06 -17.74 -16.77
N GLU A 140 -31.29 -17.40 -17.15
CA GLU A 140 -31.71 -16.03 -17.46
C GLU A 140 -31.48 -15.11 -16.26
N LEU A 141 -31.87 -15.57 -15.07
CA LEU A 141 -31.72 -14.83 -13.82
C LEU A 141 -30.23 -14.57 -13.50
N LEU A 142 -29.38 -15.57 -13.66
CA LEU A 142 -27.92 -15.46 -13.51
C LEU A 142 -27.33 -14.39 -14.42
N ARG A 143 -27.69 -14.43 -15.72
CA ARG A 143 -27.19 -13.46 -16.72
C ARG A 143 -27.61 -12.04 -16.36
N GLU A 144 -28.86 -11.86 -15.96
CA GLU A 144 -29.39 -10.55 -15.61
C GLU A 144 -28.78 -10.02 -14.30
N ALA A 145 -28.60 -10.89 -13.29
CA ALA A 145 -27.90 -10.56 -12.05
C ALA A 145 -26.47 -10.07 -12.30
N ILE A 146 -25.71 -10.79 -13.13
CA ILE A 146 -24.33 -10.41 -13.48
C ILE A 146 -24.31 -9.11 -14.28
N ALA A 147 -25.23 -8.92 -15.23
CA ALA A 147 -25.35 -7.68 -15.99
C ALA A 147 -25.66 -6.46 -15.10
N ARG A 148 -26.39 -6.67 -14.00
CA ARG A 148 -26.67 -5.66 -12.97
C ARG A 148 -25.54 -5.47 -11.95
N GLY A 149 -24.41 -6.16 -12.12
CA GLY A 149 -23.21 -5.99 -11.30
C GLY A 149 -23.16 -6.85 -10.03
N CYS A 150 -23.89 -7.97 -9.98
CA CYS A 150 -23.75 -8.93 -8.88
C CYS A 150 -22.31 -9.50 -8.84
N THR A 151 -21.69 -9.46 -7.66
CA THR A 151 -20.31 -9.93 -7.46
C THR A 151 -20.19 -11.13 -6.51
N ALA A 152 -21.24 -11.43 -5.75
CA ALA A 152 -21.29 -12.62 -4.93
C ALA A 152 -21.50 -13.87 -5.81
N PRO A 153 -20.96 -15.04 -5.41
CA PRO A 153 -21.07 -16.27 -6.17
C PRO A 153 -22.52 -16.73 -6.32
N ILE A 154 -22.85 -17.20 -7.52
CA ILE A 154 -24.16 -17.77 -7.86
C ILE A 154 -23.96 -19.25 -8.22
N ILE A 155 -24.66 -20.14 -7.54
CA ILE A 155 -24.65 -21.59 -7.77
C ILE A 155 -26.01 -22.00 -8.34
N LEU A 156 -26.00 -22.73 -9.44
CA LEU A 156 -27.22 -23.20 -10.09
C LEU A 156 -27.57 -24.61 -9.60
N LEU A 157 -28.83 -24.84 -9.23
CA LEU A 157 -29.39 -26.13 -8.84
C LEU A 157 -30.27 -26.67 -9.99
N THR A 158 -30.09 -27.93 -10.40
CA THR A 158 -30.88 -28.54 -11.48
C THR A 158 -31.42 -29.92 -11.16
N ALA A 159 -32.54 -30.31 -11.77
CA ALA A 159 -33.09 -31.65 -11.61
C ALA A 159 -32.37 -32.74 -12.44
N GLN A 160 -31.65 -32.40 -13.51
CA GLN A 160 -30.90 -33.34 -14.36
C GLN A 160 -29.63 -32.70 -14.92
N GLY A 161 -28.50 -33.41 -14.78
CA GLY A 161 -27.18 -33.04 -15.31
C GLY A 161 -27.08 -33.16 -16.83
N ASP A 162 -27.78 -32.29 -17.56
CA ASP A 162 -27.54 -32.11 -18.99
C ASP A 162 -26.25 -31.32 -19.19
N HIS A 163 -25.24 -31.98 -19.74
CA HIS A 163 -23.90 -31.43 -19.92
C HIS A 163 -23.89 -30.13 -20.76
N GLU A 164 -24.88 -29.94 -21.64
CA GLU A 164 -25.01 -28.70 -22.40
C GLU A 164 -25.41 -27.51 -21.51
N VAL A 165 -26.31 -27.72 -20.55
CA VAL A 165 -26.76 -26.71 -19.59
C VAL A 165 -25.63 -26.33 -18.63
N ASP A 166 -24.83 -27.31 -18.17
CA ASP A 166 -23.66 -27.10 -17.31
C ASP A 166 -22.66 -26.11 -17.95
N MET A 167 -22.34 -26.36 -19.22
CA MET A 167 -21.40 -25.54 -19.99
C MET A 167 -21.94 -24.12 -20.21
N GLU A 168 -23.24 -23.98 -20.42
CA GLU A 168 -23.89 -22.69 -20.60
C GLU A 168 -23.91 -21.88 -19.30
N ALA A 169 -24.20 -22.52 -18.16
CA ALA A 169 -24.16 -21.90 -16.84
C ALA A 169 -22.76 -21.39 -16.48
N MET A 170 -21.73 -22.21 -16.71
CA MET A 170 -20.34 -21.81 -16.44
C MET A 170 -19.88 -20.66 -17.34
N LYS A 171 -20.28 -20.66 -18.62
CA LYS A 171 -20.01 -19.54 -19.55
C LYS A 171 -20.75 -18.27 -19.16
N ALA A 172 -21.95 -18.40 -18.59
CA ALA A 172 -22.73 -17.28 -18.10
C ALA A 172 -22.16 -16.68 -16.80
N GLY A 173 -21.21 -17.35 -16.14
CA GLY A 173 -20.53 -16.85 -14.94
C GLY A 173 -21.00 -17.49 -13.63
N ALA A 174 -21.69 -18.62 -13.68
CA ALA A 174 -21.99 -19.40 -12.48
C ALA A 174 -20.68 -19.79 -11.76
N ALA A 175 -20.71 -19.76 -10.44
CA ALA A 175 -19.59 -20.19 -9.60
C ALA A 175 -19.48 -21.71 -9.57
N ASP A 176 -20.64 -22.39 -9.54
CA ASP A 176 -20.77 -23.85 -9.57
C ASP A 176 -22.18 -24.26 -10.03
N TYR A 177 -22.35 -25.55 -10.25
CA TYR A 177 -23.60 -26.18 -10.66
C TYR A 177 -23.79 -27.48 -9.91
N LEU A 178 -25.00 -27.73 -9.37
CA LEU A 178 -25.31 -28.90 -8.57
C LEU A 178 -26.60 -29.59 -9.04
N ASP A 179 -26.52 -30.90 -9.22
CA ASP A 179 -27.67 -31.76 -9.46
C ASP A 179 -28.47 -31.96 -8.15
N LYS A 180 -29.69 -31.41 -8.11
CA LYS A 180 -30.67 -31.51 -7.02
C LYS A 180 -30.96 -32.96 -6.63
N SER A 181 -31.01 -33.89 -7.59
CA SER A 181 -31.31 -35.29 -7.32
C SER A 181 -30.21 -36.01 -6.53
N GLN A 182 -28.98 -35.48 -6.58
CA GLN A 182 -27.80 -36.02 -5.92
C GLN A 182 -27.30 -35.14 -4.77
N LEU A 183 -28.06 -34.09 -4.45
CA LEU A 183 -27.69 -33.10 -3.44
C LEU A 183 -27.57 -33.77 -2.07
N ARG A 184 -26.43 -33.55 -1.42
CA ARG A 184 -26.16 -34.01 -0.05
C ARG A 184 -25.50 -32.87 0.72
N ALA A 185 -25.69 -32.83 2.04
CA ALA A 185 -25.16 -31.77 2.89
C ALA A 185 -23.64 -31.54 2.71
N PRO A 186 -22.78 -32.58 2.58
CA PRO A 186 -21.35 -32.37 2.34
C PRO A 186 -21.02 -31.77 0.98
N LEU A 187 -21.83 -32.05 -0.06
CA LEU A 187 -21.60 -31.54 -1.40
C LEU A 187 -22.00 -30.06 -1.49
N LEU A 188 -23.19 -29.72 -0.97
CA LEU A 188 -23.70 -28.34 -0.97
C LEU A 188 -22.76 -27.42 -0.16
N GLU A 189 -22.34 -27.83 1.04
CA GLU A 189 -21.39 -27.03 1.82
C GLU A 189 -20.06 -26.88 1.10
N ARG A 190 -19.54 -27.94 0.50
CA ARG A 190 -18.27 -27.89 -0.22
C ARG A 190 -18.33 -26.90 -1.37
N SER A 191 -19.42 -26.93 -2.14
CA SER A 191 -19.65 -26.01 -3.25
C SER A 191 -19.72 -24.56 -2.77
N ILE A 192 -20.54 -24.27 -1.75
CA ILE A 192 -20.65 -22.93 -1.16
C ILE A 192 -19.31 -22.44 -0.63
N ARG A 193 -18.59 -23.27 0.16
CA ARG A 193 -17.28 -22.91 0.70
C ARG A 193 -16.29 -22.54 -0.41
N TYR A 194 -16.17 -23.37 -1.44
CA TYR A 194 -15.22 -23.11 -2.52
C TYR A 194 -15.60 -21.89 -3.36
N ALA A 195 -16.88 -21.67 -3.60
CA ALA A 195 -17.37 -20.49 -4.29
C ALA A 195 -17.01 -19.20 -3.52
N LEU A 196 -17.24 -19.18 -2.21
CA LEU A 196 -16.89 -18.06 -1.33
C LEU A 196 -15.37 -17.85 -1.23
N GLU A 197 -14.58 -18.91 -1.01
CA GLU A 197 -13.12 -18.82 -0.95
C GLU A 197 -12.53 -18.26 -2.26
N ARG A 198 -13.06 -18.71 -3.40
CA ARG A 198 -12.64 -18.21 -4.72
C ARG A 198 -12.96 -16.74 -4.89
N GLN A 199 -14.17 -16.32 -4.52
CA GLN A 199 -14.60 -14.92 -4.61
C GLN A 199 -13.77 -14.02 -3.68
N GLN A 200 -13.49 -14.45 -2.44
CA GLN A 200 -12.61 -13.75 -1.52
C GLN A 200 -11.17 -13.64 -2.05
N ALA A 201 -10.62 -14.70 -2.64
CA ALA A 201 -9.28 -14.66 -3.23
C ALA A 201 -9.21 -13.67 -4.40
N GLN A 202 -10.22 -13.68 -5.27
CA GLN A 202 -10.32 -12.72 -6.38
C GLN A 202 -10.46 -11.28 -5.88
N GLN A 203 -11.27 -11.06 -4.86
CA GLN A 203 -11.46 -9.75 -4.26
C GLN A 203 -10.17 -9.24 -3.62
N LYS A 204 -9.45 -10.10 -2.88
CA LYS A 204 -8.16 -9.76 -2.27
C LYS A 204 -7.12 -9.37 -3.32
N ILE A 205 -7.07 -10.08 -4.45
CA ILE A 205 -6.18 -9.72 -5.57
C ILE A 205 -6.53 -8.33 -6.11
N ARG A 206 -7.82 -8.01 -6.28
CA ARG A 206 -8.27 -6.69 -6.71
C ARG A 206 -7.93 -5.60 -5.69
N GLU A 207 -8.15 -5.84 -4.41
CA GLU A 207 -7.82 -4.91 -3.34
C GLU A 207 -6.31 -4.65 -3.27
N GLN A 208 -5.49 -5.69 -3.37
CA GLN A 208 -4.04 -5.56 -3.43
C GLN A 208 -3.58 -4.74 -4.64
N ALA A 209 -4.24 -4.90 -5.80
CA ALA A 209 -3.98 -4.05 -6.96
C ALA A 209 -4.42 -2.60 -6.71
N ALA A 210 -5.56 -2.37 -6.05
CA ALA A 210 -6.06 -1.04 -5.74
C ALA A 210 -5.21 -0.29 -4.68
N LEU A 211 -4.51 -1.00 -3.80
CA LEU A 211 -3.56 -0.37 -2.86
C LEU A 211 -2.41 0.35 -3.58
N LEU A 212 -2.04 -0.08 -4.79
CA LEU A 212 -1.05 0.60 -5.62
C LEU A 212 -1.55 1.95 -6.16
N ASP A 213 -2.86 2.17 -6.19
CA ASP A 213 -3.46 3.44 -6.64
C ASP A 213 -3.51 4.51 -5.55
N VAL A 214 -3.24 4.14 -4.28
CA VAL A 214 -3.14 5.08 -3.15
C VAL A 214 -1.73 5.67 -3.04
N ALA A 215 -0.74 5.10 -3.72
CA ALA A 215 0.61 5.63 -3.73
C ALA A 215 0.66 6.96 -4.50
N THR A 216 1.18 8.01 -3.85
CA THR A 216 1.53 9.28 -4.52
C THR A 216 2.62 9.08 -5.57
N ASP A 217 3.47 8.07 -5.36
CA ASP A 217 4.53 7.72 -6.30
C ASP A 217 3.95 7.11 -7.57
N ALA A 218 4.61 7.41 -8.68
CA ALA A 218 4.31 6.81 -9.96
C ALA A 218 4.88 5.40 -10.01
N ILE A 219 4.00 4.41 -10.17
CA ILE A 219 4.37 2.99 -10.25
C ILE A 219 4.00 2.49 -11.65
N LEU A 220 4.99 1.93 -12.33
CA LEU A 220 4.81 1.29 -13.62
C LEU A 220 5.61 -0.02 -13.70
N VAL A 221 5.16 -0.94 -14.55
CA VAL A 221 5.88 -2.18 -14.83
C VAL A 221 6.07 -2.29 -16.34
N ARG A 222 7.28 -2.61 -16.76
CA ARG A 222 7.61 -2.89 -18.16
C ARG A 222 8.24 -4.27 -18.33
N ASP A 223 8.08 -4.86 -19.50
CA ASP A 223 8.84 -6.05 -19.89
C ASP A 223 10.30 -5.70 -20.24
N LEU A 224 11.08 -6.72 -20.62
CA LEU A 224 12.49 -6.57 -21.00
C LEU A 224 12.67 -5.86 -22.36
N ASP A 225 11.62 -5.75 -23.16
CA ASP A 225 11.59 -5.01 -24.44
C ASP A 225 11.14 -3.55 -24.26
N ASN A 226 11.03 -3.10 -23.00
CA ASN A 226 10.61 -1.78 -22.56
C ASN A 226 9.13 -1.46 -22.82
N THR A 227 8.29 -2.47 -22.99
CA THR A 227 6.84 -2.33 -23.19
C THR A 227 6.12 -2.25 -21.85
N ILE A 228 5.30 -1.21 -21.67
CA ILE A 228 4.56 -0.99 -20.43
C ILE A 228 3.42 -2.01 -20.32
N SER A 229 3.37 -2.71 -19.19
CA SER A 229 2.35 -3.71 -18.83
C SER A 229 1.49 -3.28 -17.64
N PHE A 230 1.94 -2.31 -16.85
CA PHE A 230 1.20 -1.76 -15.72
C PHE A 230 1.50 -0.27 -15.53
N TRP A 231 0.48 0.46 -15.08
CA TRP A 231 0.51 1.91 -14.87
C TRP A 231 -0.52 2.30 -13.80
N ASN A 232 -0.08 2.75 -12.63
CA ASN A 232 -0.97 3.11 -11.52
C ASN A 232 -1.53 4.54 -11.63
N LYS A 233 -2.47 4.89 -10.74
CA LYS A 233 -3.01 6.26 -10.64
C LYS A 233 -1.98 7.34 -10.29
N GLY A 234 -0.95 7.01 -9.52
CA GLY A 234 0.16 7.91 -9.24
C GLY A 234 0.92 8.30 -10.52
N ALA A 235 1.12 7.34 -11.42
CA ALA A 235 1.77 7.56 -12.71
C ALA A 235 0.88 8.36 -13.67
N GLU A 236 -0.43 8.11 -13.68
CA GLU A 236 -1.37 8.98 -14.43
C GLU A 236 -1.29 10.43 -13.96
N SER A 237 -1.25 10.64 -12.64
CA SER A 237 -1.20 11.98 -12.04
C SER A 237 0.14 12.68 -12.28
N LEU A 238 1.25 11.94 -12.25
CA LEU A 238 2.59 12.50 -12.45
C LEU A 238 2.86 12.87 -13.92
N TYR A 239 2.58 11.95 -14.86
CA TYR A 239 2.95 12.13 -16.27
C TYR A 239 1.80 12.64 -17.15
N GLY A 240 0.56 12.61 -16.69
CA GLY A 240 -0.61 13.06 -17.45
C GLY A 240 -1.13 12.05 -18.51
N TRP A 241 -0.56 10.85 -18.54
CA TRP A 241 -1.01 9.77 -19.43
C TRP A 241 -1.97 8.82 -18.72
N HIS A 242 -3.10 8.47 -19.34
CA HIS A 242 -3.97 7.43 -18.81
C HIS A 242 -3.41 6.03 -19.11
N ALA A 243 -3.63 5.07 -18.21
CA ALA A 243 -3.16 3.69 -18.37
C ALA A 243 -3.61 3.11 -19.72
N ALA A 244 -4.86 3.32 -20.12
CA ALA A 244 -5.40 2.84 -21.40
C ALA A 244 -4.65 3.39 -22.64
N GLU A 245 -3.96 4.53 -22.53
CA GLU A 245 -3.20 5.13 -23.63
C GLU A 245 -1.77 4.60 -23.73
N VAL A 246 -1.20 4.07 -22.64
CA VAL A 246 0.23 3.75 -22.53
C VAL A 246 0.53 2.27 -22.42
N ILE A 247 -0.43 1.47 -21.96
CA ILE A 247 -0.28 0.01 -21.90
C ILE A 247 -0.02 -0.52 -23.31
N GLY A 248 1.03 -1.33 -23.45
CA GLY A 248 1.49 -1.87 -24.73
C GLY A 248 2.43 -0.95 -25.54
N LYS A 249 2.74 0.25 -25.05
CA LYS A 249 3.71 1.16 -25.69
C LYS A 249 5.08 1.06 -25.02
N LYS A 250 6.11 1.51 -25.74
CA LYS A 250 7.47 1.56 -25.21
C LYS A 250 7.65 2.77 -24.29
N GLU A 251 8.12 2.51 -23.07
CA GLU A 251 8.30 3.50 -22.02
C GLU A 251 9.24 4.64 -22.42
N HIS A 252 10.39 4.31 -23.01
CA HIS A 252 11.39 5.32 -23.39
C HIS A 252 10.90 6.31 -24.48
N LEU A 253 9.88 5.95 -25.26
CA LEU A 253 9.29 6.85 -26.27
C LEU A 253 8.30 7.85 -25.67
N LEU A 254 7.82 7.59 -24.45
CA LEU A 254 6.80 8.40 -23.78
C LEU A 254 7.41 9.31 -22.73
N LEU A 255 8.41 8.82 -21.99
CA LEU A 255 8.97 9.50 -20.83
C LEU A 255 10.28 10.26 -21.11
N TYR A 256 10.81 10.18 -22.34
CA TYR A 256 12.07 10.82 -22.73
C TYR A 256 11.97 11.41 -24.14
N GLU A 257 12.48 12.63 -24.34
CA GLU A 257 12.57 13.24 -25.68
C GLU A 257 13.66 12.59 -26.54
N GLN A 258 14.77 12.20 -25.90
CA GLN A 258 15.86 11.45 -26.49
C GLN A 258 16.28 10.42 -25.44
N ALA A 259 16.49 9.16 -25.82
CA ALA A 259 16.91 8.14 -24.86
C ALA A 259 18.31 8.47 -24.32
N PRO A 260 18.48 8.90 -23.05
CA PRO A 260 19.79 9.18 -22.50
C PRO A 260 20.64 7.90 -22.44
N ALA A 261 21.96 8.04 -22.60
CA ALA A 261 22.90 6.92 -22.44
C ALA A 261 22.80 6.28 -21.03
N GLU A 262 22.43 7.09 -20.04
CA GLU A 262 22.20 6.70 -18.65
C GLU A 262 21.10 5.63 -18.49
N LEU A 263 20.10 5.59 -19.39
CA LEU A 263 19.08 4.52 -19.40
C LEU A 263 19.68 3.16 -19.72
N ALA A 264 20.59 3.10 -20.70
CA ALA A 264 21.22 1.85 -21.09
C ALA A 264 22.14 1.30 -19.99
N GLU A 265 22.79 2.19 -19.24
CA GLU A 265 23.56 1.83 -18.06
C GLU A 265 22.67 1.33 -16.92
N ALA A 266 21.53 2.00 -16.68
CA ALA A 266 20.54 1.58 -15.70
C ALA A 266 19.94 0.20 -16.05
N ASP A 267 19.59 -0.02 -17.32
CA ASP A 267 19.09 -1.30 -17.85
C ASP A 267 20.10 -2.43 -17.63
N GLN A 268 21.38 -2.16 -17.92
CA GLN A 268 22.43 -3.14 -17.71
C GLN A 268 22.67 -3.40 -16.22
N SER A 269 22.58 -2.37 -15.38
CA SER A 269 22.74 -2.52 -13.94
C SER A 269 21.64 -3.40 -13.37
N VAL A 270 20.37 -3.07 -13.61
CA VAL A 270 19.23 -3.84 -13.06
C VAL A 270 19.24 -5.29 -13.56
N ALA A 271 19.66 -5.53 -14.81
CA ALA A 271 19.81 -6.89 -15.34
C ALA A 271 20.91 -7.71 -14.65
N LYS A 272 21.95 -7.05 -14.11
CA LYS A 272 23.08 -7.70 -13.43
C LYS A 272 22.87 -7.85 -11.93
N THR A 273 22.34 -6.82 -11.27
CA THR A 273 22.24 -6.73 -9.80
C THR A 273 20.84 -7.01 -9.28
N GLY A 274 19.81 -7.00 -10.14
CA GLY A 274 18.40 -7.14 -9.78
C GLY A 274 17.75 -5.84 -9.32
N GLU A 275 18.53 -4.80 -9.01
CA GLU A 275 18.03 -3.50 -8.57
C GLU A 275 18.88 -2.35 -9.12
N TRP A 276 18.24 -1.23 -9.42
CA TRP A 276 18.91 0.04 -9.74
C TRP A 276 18.18 1.20 -9.04
N TYR A 277 18.92 2.25 -8.69
CA TYR A 277 18.39 3.46 -8.09
C TYR A 277 19.19 4.68 -8.58
N GLY A 278 18.48 5.76 -8.91
CA GLY A 278 19.11 7.01 -9.34
C GLY A 278 18.10 8.10 -9.67
N GLU A 279 18.60 9.28 -10.00
CA GLU A 279 17.79 10.41 -10.47
C GLU A 279 17.73 10.39 -12.00
N LEU A 280 16.55 10.60 -12.57
CA LEU A 280 16.33 10.65 -14.01
C LEU A 280 15.56 11.92 -14.39
N ASN A 281 15.93 12.49 -15.53
CA ASN A 281 15.16 13.55 -16.17
C ASN A 281 14.16 12.91 -17.13
N GLN A 282 12.89 13.21 -16.93
CA GLN A 282 11.78 12.66 -17.72
C GLN A 282 10.85 13.78 -18.18
N VAL A 283 10.03 13.48 -19.18
CA VAL A 283 9.03 14.41 -19.71
C VAL A 283 7.61 13.89 -19.52
N THR A 284 6.68 14.80 -19.23
CA THR A 284 5.25 14.51 -19.17
C THR A 284 4.61 14.54 -20.55
N LYS A 285 3.34 14.13 -20.66
CA LYS A 285 2.53 14.22 -21.90
C LYS A 285 2.50 15.62 -22.50
N ASP A 286 2.53 16.64 -21.66
CA ASP A 286 2.50 18.06 -22.05
C ASP A 286 3.89 18.63 -22.39
N GLY A 287 4.93 17.79 -22.38
CA GLY A 287 6.32 18.21 -22.65
C GLY A 287 7.00 18.93 -21.48
N LYS A 288 6.45 18.83 -20.26
CA LYS A 288 7.11 19.41 -19.08
C LYS A 288 8.23 18.50 -18.60
N GLU A 289 9.43 19.05 -18.46
CA GLU A 289 10.55 18.36 -17.82
C GLU A 289 10.33 18.23 -16.32
N ILE A 290 10.51 17.02 -15.81
CA ILE A 290 10.45 16.68 -14.40
C ILE A 290 11.69 15.87 -14.00
N ILE A 291 12.13 16.07 -12.76
CA ILE A 291 13.20 15.27 -12.16
C ILE A 291 12.53 14.25 -11.25
N VAL A 292 12.81 12.97 -11.51
CA VAL A 292 12.30 11.87 -10.70
C VAL A 292 13.44 11.14 -10.00
N GLU A 293 13.23 10.82 -8.74
CA GLU A 293 14.00 9.79 -8.06
C GLU A 293 13.38 8.45 -8.43
N SER A 294 14.15 7.57 -9.06
CA SER A 294 13.67 6.35 -9.69
C SER A 294 14.32 5.12 -9.06
N ARG A 295 13.50 4.14 -8.70
CA ARG A 295 13.93 2.83 -8.21
C ARG A 295 13.40 1.73 -9.12
N TRP A 296 14.30 0.92 -9.64
CA TRP A 296 13.99 -0.19 -10.54
C TRP A 296 14.29 -1.52 -9.84
N THR A 297 13.35 -2.45 -9.91
CA THR A 297 13.48 -3.79 -9.33
C THR A 297 13.15 -4.83 -10.39
N LEU A 298 14.06 -5.76 -10.62
CA LEU A 298 13.84 -6.90 -11.50
C LEU A 298 12.87 -7.88 -10.84
N VAL A 299 11.81 -8.20 -11.55
CA VAL A 299 10.80 -9.17 -11.12
C VAL A 299 11.02 -10.46 -11.91
N GLU A 300 11.18 -11.54 -11.17
CA GLU A 300 11.39 -12.88 -11.73
C GLU A 300 10.07 -13.66 -11.83
N ASN A 301 10.01 -14.61 -12.76
CA ASN A 301 8.91 -15.57 -12.82
C ASN A 301 9.08 -16.70 -11.77
N SER A 302 8.11 -17.60 -11.70
CA SER A 302 8.14 -18.78 -10.80
C SER A 302 9.29 -19.76 -11.08
N GLN A 303 10.01 -19.59 -12.19
CA GLN A 303 11.18 -20.39 -12.58
C GLN A 303 12.51 -19.66 -12.29
N GLY A 304 12.48 -18.50 -11.64
CA GLY A 304 13.67 -17.69 -11.32
C GLY A 304 14.29 -16.99 -12.54
N GLN A 305 13.52 -16.81 -13.62
CA GLN A 305 13.99 -16.09 -14.80
C GLN A 305 13.47 -14.64 -14.79
N PRO A 306 14.28 -13.67 -15.24
CA PRO A 306 13.86 -12.28 -15.41
C PRO A 306 12.60 -12.19 -16.28
N LYS A 307 11.55 -11.54 -15.77
CA LYS A 307 10.26 -11.40 -16.47
C LYS A 307 9.94 -9.95 -16.81
N SER A 308 10.13 -9.05 -15.85
CA SER A 308 9.71 -7.65 -15.96
C SER A 308 10.52 -6.77 -15.00
N ILE A 309 10.45 -5.47 -15.19
CA ILE A 309 11.07 -4.47 -14.31
C ILE A 309 9.94 -3.62 -13.70
N LEU A 310 9.88 -3.59 -12.37
CA LEU A 310 9.04 -2.67 -11.60
C LEU A 310 9.80 -1.37 -11.42
N ILE A 311 9.17 -0.25 -11.77
CA ILE A 311 9.75 1.09 -11.65
C ILE A 311 8.85 1.91 -10.74
N VAL A 312 9.44 2.52 -9.72
CA VAL A 312 8.80 3.46 -8.80
C VAL A 312 9.51 4.81 -8.94
N ASN A 313 8.76 5.83 -9.33
CA ASN A 313 9.26 7.18 -9.57
C ASN A 313 8.58 8.17 -8.63
N THR A 314 9.40 8.87 -7.84
CA THR A 314 8.99 9.97 -6.97
C THR A 314 9.41 11.29 -7.59
N ASN A 315 8.48 12.24 -7.74
CA ASN A 315 8.81 13.57 -8.26
C ASN A 315 9.58 14.38 -7.22
N ILE A 316 10.81 14.76 -7.55
CA ILE A 316 11.68 15.56 -6.68
C ILE A 316 11.96 16.96 -7.24
N THR A 317 11.25 17.36 -8.30
CA THR A 317 11.46 18.64 -9.00
C THR A 317 11.36 19.83 -8.05
N GLU A 318 10.29 19.92 -7.26
CA GLU A 318 10.08 21.01 -6.29
C GLU A 318 11.14 20.98 -5.19
N LYS A 319 11.47 19.80 -4.67
CA LYS A 319 12.53 19.62 -3.67
C LYS A 319 13.87 20.15 -4.16
N LYS A 320 14.28 19.81 -5.39
CA LYS A 320 15.54 20.28 -6.00
C LYS A 320 15.54 21.79 -6.25
N GLN A 321 14.40 22.35 -6.65
CA GLN A 321 14.27 23.80 -6.81
C GLN A 321 14.44 24.53 -5.47
N LEU A 322 13.82 24.04 -4.41
CA LEU A 322 13.96 24.59 -3.06
C LEU A 322 15.40 24.45 -2.53
N GLU A 323 16.04 23.29 -2.71
CA GLU A 323 17.45 23.09 -2.34
C GLU A 323 18.38 24.07 -3.06
N THR A 324 18.16 24.28 -4.36
CA THR A 324 18.97 25.22 -5.15
C THR A 324 18.76 26.66 -4.69
N GLN A 325 17.52 27.07 -4.43
CA GLN A 325 17.19 28.40 -3.91
C GLN A 325 17.80 28.64 -2.53
N PHE A 326 17.72 27.64 -1.64
CA PHE A 326 18.31 27.70 -0.31
C PHE A 326 19.83 27.88 -0.37
N LEU A 327 20.53 27.07 -1.18
CA LEU A 327 21.97 27.17 -1.38
C LEU A 327 22.37 28.55 -1.96
N HIS A 328 21.57 29.09 -2.87
CA HIS A 328 21.79 30.42 -3.42
C HIS A 328 21.63 31.52 -2.35
N ALA A 329 20.59 31.43 -1.51
CA ALA A 329 20.36 32.38 -0.41
C ALA A 329 21.50 32.38 0.61
N GLN A 330 21.98 31.19 1.02
CA GLN A 330 23.10 31.04 1.96
C GLN A 330 24.41 31.65 1.41
N ARG A 331 24.67 31.46 0.12
CA ARG A 331 25.81 32.09 -0.56
C ARG A 331 25.68 33.62 -0.52
N MET A 332 24.48 34.14 -0.76
CA MET A 332 24.23 35.59 -0.77
C MET A 332 24.39 36.23 0.62
N GLU A 333 23.95 35.53 1.68
CA GLU A 333 24.13 35.97 3.07
C GLU A 333 25.61 36.04 3.48
N SER A 334 26.39 35.01 3.10
CA SER A 334 27.83 34.94 3.38
C SER A 334 28.61 36.05 2.65
N ILE A 335 28.23 36.35 1.41
CA ILE A 335 28.81 37.48 0.65
C ILE A 335 28.41 38.81 1.30
N GLY A 336 27.16 38.96 1.73
CA GLY A 336 26.66 40.19 2.35
C GLY A 336 27.38 40.57 3.64
N THR A 337 27.66 39.60 4.52
CA THR A 337 28.40 39.82 5.77
C THR A 337 29.85 40.24 5.51
N LEU A 338 30.54 39.61 4.56
CA LEU A 338 31.90 39.99 4.16
C LEU A 338 31.92 41.37 3.50
N ALA A 339 30.98 41.66 2.60
CA ALA A 339 30.88 42.95 1.94
C ALA A 339 30.61 44.09 2.94
N GLY A 340 29.77 43.85 3.96
CA GLY A 340 29.51 44.80 5.05
C GLY A 340 30.77 45.10 5.87
N GLY A 341 31.55 44.07 6.22
CA GLY A 341 32.83 44.24 6.91
C GLY A 341 33.87 45.02 6.07
N ILE A 342 34.02 44.65 4.80
CA ILE A 342 34.94 45.35 3.87
C ILE A 342 34.52 46.82 3.66
N ALA A 343 33.21 47.08 3.50
CA ALA A 343 32.69 48.43 3.34
C ALA A 343 32.93 49.29 4.58
N HIS A 344 32.73 48.71 5.77
CA HIS A 344 33.04 49.37 7.03
C HIS A 344 34.53 49.74 7.14
N ASP A 345 35.43 48.81 6.81
CA ASP A 345 36.87 49.05 6.90
C ASP A 345 37.38 50.07 5.88
N LEU A 346 36.85 50.05 4.65
CA LEU A 346 37.11 51.07 3.63
C LEU A 346 36.64 52.45 4.09
N ASN A 347 35.44 52.56 4.65
CA ASN A 347 34.92 53.83 5.17
C ASN A 347 35.79 54.38 6.30
N ASN A 348 36.32 53.51 7.17
CA ASN A 348 37.23 53.92 8.24
C ASN A 348 38.55 54.48 7.71
N LEU A 349 39.07 53.94 6.60
CA LEU A 349 40.29 54.45 5.96
C LEU A 349 40.04 55.71 5.14
N LEU A 350 38.89 55.81 4.47
CA LEU A 350 38.56 56.91 3.57
C LEU A 350 38.08 58.17 4.32
N ALA A 351 37.41 58.02 5.46
CA ALA A 351 36.86 59.15 6.21
C ALA A 351 37.94 60.19 6.62
N PRO A 352 39.11 59.81 7.16
CA PRO A 352 40.17 60.76 7.47
C PRO A 352 40.76 61.45 6.22
N ILE A 353 40.86 60.73 5.10
CA ILE A 353 41.37 61.26 3.83
C ILE A 353 40.40 62.32 3.30
N LEU A 354 39.10 62.03 3.32
CA LEU A 354 38.06 62.97 2.89
C LEU A 354 38.03 64.21 3.79
N MET A 355 38.10 64.02 5.11
CA MET A 355 38.14 65.11 6.09
C MET A 355 39.35 66.03 5.85
N SER A 356 40.52 65.43 5.59
CA SER A 356 41.75 66.17 5.30
C SER A 356 41.65 66.93 3.97
N ALA A 357 41.06 66.32 2.94
CA ALA A 357 40.83 66.96 1.64
C ALA A 357 39.87 68.16 1.75
N GLN A 358 38.80 68.04 2.55
CA GLN A 358 37.86 69.14 2.81
C GLN A 358 38.54 70.30 3.56
N LEU A 359 39.36 70.00 4.58
CA LEU A 359 40.13 71.02 5.30
C LEU A 359 41.14 71.74 4.40
N LEU A 360 41.79 71.02 3.48
CA LEU A 360 42.67 71.60 2.48
C LEU A 360 41.92 72.51 1.50
N GLN A 361 40.73 72.09 1.03
CA GLN A 361 39.87 72.93 0.19
C GLN A 361 39.46 74.23 0.88
N LEU A 362 39.10 74.17 2.16
CA LEU A 362 38.76 75.36 2.95
C LEU A 362 39.94 76.33 3.03
N LYS A 363 41.14 75.84 3.34
CA LYS A 363 42.36 76.68 3.39
C LYS A 363 42.72 77.32 2.05
N ILE A 364 42.56 76.59 0.95
CA ILE A 364 42.85 77.10 -0.41
C ILE A 364 41.80 78.14 -0.82
N SER A 365 40.55 78.00 -0.37
CA SER A 365 39.46 78.94 -0.66
C SER A 365 39.63 80.25 0.11
N ASP A 366 40.07 80.20 1.36
CA ASP A 366 40.39 81.39 2.17
C ASP A 366 41.59 82.17 1.60
N GLN A 367 42.60 81.48 1.04
CA GLN A 367 43.74 82.13 0.40
C GLN A 367 43.44 82.79 -0.95
N ARG A 368 42.27 82.53 -1.56
CA ARG A 368 41.83 83.20 -2.80
C ARG A 368 40.98 84.45 -2.56
N HIS A 369 40.58 84.71 -1.31
CA HIS A 369 39.80 85.89 -0.90
C HIS A 369 40.63 86.97 -0.17
N LEU A 370 41.94 86.76 -0.04
CA LEU A 370 42.96 87.75 0.31
C LEU A 370 43.72 88.16 -0.95
#